data_AF-A0A8S3PS39-F1
#
_entry.id   AF-A0A8S3PS39-F1
#
_cell.length_a   1.000
_cell.length_b   1.000
_cell.length_c   1.000
_cell.angle_alpha   90.00
_cell.angle_beta   90.00
_cell.angle_gamma   90.00
#
_symmetry.space_group_name_H-M   'P 1'
#
loop_
_entity.id
_entity.type
_entity.pdbx_description
1 polymer ?
#
loop_
_entity_poly.entity_id
_entity_poly.type
_entity_poly.pdbx_seq_one_letter_code
_entity_poly.pdbx_strand_id
1 'polypeptide(L)'
;MYPEFKSLLDKHDIVCLTETKLDDVDEINCDNFIFHYKNRKKLANHKSGGIALGFKKYLDKYIKYIQSDCQFVLWFSIDKKVLDLPKDAIFGIIYIPPINTSYTSEDAFTEIEFELQNFCSKTNYITMLGDFNSRTGNLSDFYNIDKDSSFENNFTDYNELSDVDVLDELGIPRLRNSIDTVVNGYGRKFIDFCKNNRMFILNGRLEENKTGSPTSRNSSVIDYALSSTHFLYNICKLEVLNFCKLFSDVHSPLSLQLYTNNEINDKLLTEIFCCGDERVNKWENEKCNEYKNNIDRNKVDDICNRLSAYVNDVNNVTKYDMNNIVTDICDTLTESAKATFGTSTFNKTMFKCSKNQFSKDWYNKDCKKAQREFRKSQRLYKHYGSNIFKERLRQNLNKEIHTFWIVNDTAKVFWAQPGVYINITDNISGTYCKWTEEQGSLLVNDQAKQRQLTSFPEIQTMLTSGEEVGLVVNITECQCAACKGNCYHGILGDTIRGFKIAKDSSIHFSTSMITIFPVAMNFIQLTTSVRVDTNNTATFITRHLDSSTFEQDYIDIMSCPIHSGSSIGRGAKFYVN
;
A
#
# COMPACT_ATOMS: atom_id res chain seq x y z
N MET A 1 -8.08 -31.51 23.37
CA MET A 1 -9.19 -31.04 22.53
C MET A 1 -10.48 -31.69 23.02
N TYR A 2 -11.59 -30.95 23.15
CA TYR A 2 -12.88 -31.54 23.56
C TYR A 2 -13.38 -32.55 22.50
N PRO A 3 -13.93 -33.72 22.89
CA PRO A 3 -14.46 -34.71 21.96
C PRO A 3 -15.50 -34.15 20.98
N GLU A 4 -16.36 -33.24 21.44
CA GLU A 4 -17.39 -32.58 20.64
C GLU A 4 -16.77 -31.69 19.57
N PHE A 5 -15.70 -30.97 19.91
CA PHE A 5 -14.98 -30.16 18.94
C PHE A 5 -14.24 -31.04 17.93
N LYS A 6 -13.59 -32.13 18.37
CA LYS A 6 -12.98 -33.11 17.47
C LYS A 6 -14.01 -33.70 16.50
N SER A 7 -15.19 -34.08 17.01
CA SER A 7 -16.31 -34.58 16.21
C SER A 7 -16.83 -33.54 15.19
N LEU A 8 -16.82 -32.25 15.53
CA LEU A 8 -17.12 -31.19 14.58
C LEU A 8 -16.06 -31.10 13.48
N LEU A 9 -14.77 -31.11 13.84
CA LEU A 9 -13.68 -31.04 12.87
C LEU A 9 -13.73 -32.24 11.91
N ASP A 10 -13.93 -33.45 12.42
CA ASP A 10 -13.93 -34.68 11.61
C ASP A 10 -15.02 -34.72 10.51
N LYS A 11 -16.09 -33.92 10.66
CA LYS A 11 -17.14 -33.76 9.63
C LYS A 11 -16.70 -32.95 8.41
N HIS A 12 -15.60 -32.20 8.51
CA HIS A 12 -15.12 -31.29 7.48
C HIS A 12 -13.76 -31.75 6.97
N ASP A 13 -13.46 -31.49 5.69
CA ASP A 13 -12.17 -31.90 5.11
C ASP A 13 -11.09 -30.83 5.30
N ILE A 14 -11.51 -29.57 5.38
CA ILE A 14 -10.67 -28.40 5.65
C ILE A 14 -11.37 -27.58 6.73
N VAL A 15 -10.61 -27.10 7.71
CA VAL A 15 -11.07 -26.30 8.84
C VAL A 15 -10.24 -25.03 8.94
N CYS A 16 -10.91 -23.89 9.02
CA CYS A 16 -10.30 -22.57 9.09
C CYS A 16 -10.61 -21.99 10.48
N LEU A 17 -9.58 -21.80 11.30
CA LEU A 17 -9.72 -21.33 12.68
C LEU A 17 -9.13 -19.93 12.82
N THR A 18 -9.88 -19.03 13.45
CA THR A 18 -9.47 -17.67 13.80
C THR A 18 -9.38 -17.54 15.32
N GLU A 19 -8.64 -16.54 15.81
CA GLU A 19 -8.38 -16.34 17.25
C GLU A 19 -7.85 -17.58 17.97
N THR A 20 -6.96 -18.32 17.31
CA THR A 20 -6.41 -19.57 17.87
C THR A 20 -5.66 -19.35 19.17
N LYS A 21 -5.13 -18.14 19.40
CA LYS A 21 -4.39 -17.74 20.60
C LYS A 21 -3.24 -18.70 20.89
N LEU A 22 -2.57 -19.12 19.82
CA LEU A 22 -1.37 -19.96 19.85
C LEU A 22 -0.10 -19.12 19.69
N ASP A 23 1.03 -19.68 20.11
CA ASP A 23 2.38 -19.25 19.73
C ASP A 23 3.18 -20.40 19.09
N ASP A 24 4.45 -20.18 18.74
CA ASP A 24 5.23 -21.13 17.91
C ASP A 24 5.60 -22.43 18.67
N VAL A 25 5.28 -22.53 19.96
CA VAL A 25 5.51 -23.74 20.76
C VAL A 25 4.23 -24.55 20.99
N ASP A 26 3.07 -24.01 20.62
CA ASP A 26 1.81 -24.74 20.71
C ASP A 26 1.55 -25.57 19.46
N GLU A 27 0.97 -26.75 19.65
CA GLU A 27 0.49 -27.59 18.56
C GLU A 27 -0.95 -28.07 18.83
N ILE A 28 -1.81 -27.96 17.82
CA ILE A 28 -3.12 -28.60 17.84
C ILE A 28 -2.94 -30.06 17.44
N ASN A 29 -3.02 -30.96 18.42
CA ASN A 29 -2.99 -32.40 18.14
C ASN A 29 -4.40 -32.92 17.78
N CYS A 30 -4.59 -33.28 16.51
CA CYS A 30 -5.75 -34.00 16.01
C CYS A 30 -5.32 -35.02 14.95
N ASP A 31 -5.42 -36.31 15.26
CA ASP A 31 -4.75 -37.40 14.53
C ASP A 31 -5.00 -37.44 13.01
N ASN A 32 -6.15 -36.95 12.54
CA ASN A 32 -6.53 -37.00 11.13
C ASN A 32 -6.19 -35.73 10.35
N PHE A 33 -5.70 -34.68 11.03
CA PHE A 33 -5.47 -33.37 10.45
C PHE A 33 -4.00 -33.00 10.42
N ILE A 34 -3.65 -32.19 9.43
CA ILE A 34 -2.40 -31.44 9.35
C ILE A 34 -2.77 -29.97 9.56
N PHE A 35 -2.04 -29.29 10.44
CA PHE A 35 -2.28 -27.88 10.76
C PHE A 35 -1.11 -27.00 10.36
N HIS A 36 -1.44 -25.86 9.77
CA HIS A 36 -0.54 -24.75 9.52
C HIS A 36 -1.02 -23.52 10.28
N TYR A 37 -0.08 -22.79 10.88
CA TYR A 37 -0.38 -21.68 11.76
C TYR A 37 0.20 -20.37 11.23
N LYS A 38 -0.54 -19.29 11.42
CA LYS A 38 -0.07 -17.92 11.28
C LYS A 38 -0.24 -17.24 12.63
N ASN A 39 0.75 -17.48 13.51
CA ASN A 39 0.79 -16.91 14.85
C ASN A 39 1.17 -15.42 14.80
N ARG A 40 0.60 -14.62 15.69
CA ARG A 40 0.92 -13.18 15.79
C ARG A 40 2.28 -12.92 16.44
N LYS A 41 2.69 -13.80 17.37
CA LYS A 41 3.95 -13.70 18.12
C LYS A 41 4.62 -15.06 18.15
N LYS A 42 5.96 -15.06 18.09
CA LYS A 42 6.75 -16.29 18.13
C LYS A 42 6.68 -16.99 19.49
N LEU A 43 6.86 -16.22 20.56
CA LEU A 43 6.73 -16.68 21.94
C LEU A 43 6.09 -15.55 22.73
N ALA A 44 5.02 -15.83 23.50
CA ALA A 44 4.29 -14.77 24.18
C ALA A 44 3.77 -15.17 25.55
N ASN A 45 4.03 -14.31 26.55
CA ASN A 45 3.43 -14.42 27.89
C ASN A 45 1.90 -14.28 27.84
N HIS A 46 1.39 -13.53 26.85
CA HIS A 46 -0.04 -13.39 26.57
C HIS A 46 -0.29 -13.65 25.09
N LYS A 47 -0.99 -14.75 24.80
CA LYS A 47 -1.32 -15.20 23.45
C LYS A 47 -2.57 -14.46 22.95
N SER A 48 -2.54 -13.98 21.71
CA SER A 48 -3.65 -13.22 21.11
C SER A 48 -3.69 -13.35 19.59
N GLY A 49 -4.90 -13.23 19.03
CA GLY A 49 -5.13 -13.41 17.58
C GLY A 49 -4.78 -14.82 17.11
N GLY A 50 -4.18 -14.92 15.92
CA GLY A 50 -3.77 -16.17 15.31
C GLY A 50 -4.79 -16.72 14.33
N ILE A 51 -4.27 -17.34 13.25
CA ILE A 51 -5.06 -18.01 12.22
C ILE A 51 -4.47 -19.42 12.04
N ALA A 52 -5.32 -20.44 11.92
CA ALA A 52 -4.87 -21.78 11.57
C ALA A 52 -5.69 -22.38 10.42
N LEU A 53 -4.98 -23.06 9.54
CA LEU A 53 -5.53 -23.93 8.51
C LEU A 53 -5.31 -25.36 8.96
N GLY A 54 -6.40 -26.11 9.17
CA GLY A 54 -6.36 -27.56 9.33
C GLY A 54 -6.93 -28.25 8.10
N PHE A 55 -6.36 -29.35 7.65
CA PHE A 55 -6.97 -30.20 6.63
C PHE A 55 -6.68 -31.68 6.86
N LYS A 56 -7.55 -32.55 6.37
CA LYS A 56 -7.38 -33.99 6.50
C LYS A 56 -6.12 -34.45 5.78
N LYS A 57 -5.39 -35.40 6.39
CA LYS A 57 -4.10 -35.92 5.87
C LYS A 57 -4.12 -36.38 4.41
N TYR A 58 -5.26 -36.88 3.90
CA TYR A 58 -5.35 -37.31 2.50
C TYR A 58 -5.29 -36.13 1.50
N LEU A 59 -5.51 -34.90 1.96
CA LEU A 59 -5.43 -33.67 1.17
C LEU A 59 -4.02 -33.06 1.13
N ASP A 60 -3.05 -33.59 1.88
CA ASP A 60 -1.70 -33.02 2.02
C ASP A 60 -1.01 -32.73 0.69
N LYS A 61 -1.07 -33.68 -0.24
CA LYS A 61 -0.46 -33.53 -1.57
C LYS A 61 -1.20 -32.53 -2.49
N TYR A 62 -2.39 -32.09 -2.10
CA TYR A 62 -3.25 -31.21 -2.90
C TYR A 62 -3.37 -29.80 -2.32
N ILE A 63 -3.01 -29.60 -1.05
CA ILE A 63 -3.07 -28.29 -0.40
C ILE A 63 -1.67 -27.71 -0.33
N LYS A 64 -1.52 -26.47 -0.79
CA LYS A 64 -0.25 -25.74 -0.68
C LYS A 64 -0.46 -24.48 0.12
N TYR A 65 0.32 -24.34 1.19
CA TYR A 65 0.40 -23.10 1.94
C TYR A 65 1.08 -22.00 1.11
N ILE A 66 0.53 -20.78 1.14
CA ILE A 66 1.07 -19.64 0.42
C ILE A 66 1.58 -18.62 1.44
N GLN A 67 2.89 -18.38 1.42
CA GLN A 67 3.52 -17.39 2.28
C GLN A 67 2.95 -15.99 2.00
N SER A 68 2.58 -15.29 3.07
CA SER A 68 2.01 -13.95 2.99
C SER A 68 2.55 -13.06 4.11
N ASP A 69 2.82 -11.80 3.76
CA ASP A 69 3.31 -10.78 4.68
C ASP A 69 2.13 -10.07 5.39
N CYS A 70 0.91 -10.19 4.86
CA CYS A 70 -0.30 -9.63 5.46
C CYS A 70 -0.71 -10.43 6.70
N GLN A 71 -0.70 -9.80 7.88
CA GLN A 71 -1.03 -10.49 9.14
C GLN A 71 -2.53 -10.84 9.29
N PHE A 72 -3.39 -10.30 8.44
CA PHE A 72 -4.86 -10.46 8.53
C PHE A 72 -5.40 -11.63 7.72
N VAL A 73 -4.55 -12.29 6.92
CA VAL A 73 -4.94 -13.39 6.05
C VAL A 73 -3.92 -14.51 6.04
N LEU A 74 -4.39 -15.75 6.05
CA LEU A 74 -3.61 -16.94 5.74
C LEU A 74 -4.08 -17.47 4.38
N TRP A 75 -3.18 -17.54 3.40
CA TRP A 75 -3.50 -18.03 2.06
C TRP A 75 -3.09 -19.48 1.86
N PHE A 76 -3.91 -20.23 1.14
CA PHE A 76 -3.57 -21.55 0.64
C PHE A 76 -4.21 -21.79 -0.72
N SER A 77 -3.66 -22.73 -1.50
CA SER A 77 -4.27 -23.20 -2.74
C SER A 77 -4.74 -24.63 -2.60
N ILE A 78 -5.87 -24.95 -3.22
CA ILE A 78 -6.31 -26.33 -3.47
C ILE A 78 -6.00 -26.67 -4.92
N ASP A 79 -5.31 -27.80 -5.13
CA ASP A 79 -4.97 -28.32 -6.44
C ASP A 79 -6.24 -28.55 -7.25
N LYS A 80 -6.20 -28.09 -8.49
CA LYS A 80 -7.32 -28.13 -9.43
C LYS A 80 -7.95 -29.51 -9.60
N LYS A 81 -7.19 -30.59 -9.39
CA LYS A 81 -7.69 -31.98 -9.46
C LYS A 81 -8.71 -32.33 -8.37
N VAL A 82 -8.72 -31.60 -7.25
CA VAL A 82 -9.65 -31.87 -6.15
C VAL A 82 -11.03 -31.29 -6.44
N LEU A 83 -11.08 -30.15 -7.14
CA LEU A 83 -12.31 -29.40 -7.42
C LEU A 83 -12.77 -29.50 -8.88
N ASP A 84 -12.10 -30.36 -9.66
CA ASP A 84 -12.25 -30.49 -11.10
C ASP A 84 -12.21 -29.14 -11.85
N LEU A 85 -11.17 -28.38 -11.53
CA LEU A 85 -10.95 -27.05 -12.08
C LEU A 85 -9.85 -27.04 -13.15
N PRO A 86 -9.84 -26.03 -14.03
CA PRO A 86 -8.76 -25.85 -15.00
C PRO A 86 -7.49 -25.28 -14.35
N LYS A 87 -7.64 -24.57 -13.22
CA LYS A 87 -6.56 -23.96 -12.44
C LYS A 87 -6.78 -24.17 -10.95
N ASP A 88 -5.69 -24.10 -10.17
CA ASP A 88 -5.76 -24.21 -8.71
C ASP A 88 -6.66 -23.09 -8.15
N ALA A 89 -7.45 -23.43 -7.13
CA ALA A 89 -8.29 -22.48 -6.43
C ALA A 89 -7.54 -21.88 -5.23
N ILE A 90 -7.72 -20.59 -4.99
CA ILE A 90 -7.05 -19.85 -3.90
C ILE A 90 -8.05 -19.52 -2.81
N PHE A 91 -7.65 -19.79 -1.57
CA PHE A 91 -8.44 -19.59 -0.37
C PHE A 91 -7.72 -18.65 0.58
N GLY A 92 -8.43 -17.66 1.11
CA GLY A 92 -7.94 -16.77 2.17
C GLY A 92 -8.71 -16.96 3.47
N ILE A 93 -8.02 -17.32 4.56
CA ILE A 93 -8.59 -17.34 5.90
C ILE A 93 -8.37 -15.98 6.53
N ILE A 94 -9.45 -15.25 6.82
CA ILE A 94 -9.40 -13.86 7.26
C ILE A 94 -9.61 -13.76 8.77
N TYR A 95 -8.77 -12.96 9.43
CA TYR A 95 -9.02 -12.45 10.77
C TYR A 95 -8.60 -10.97 10.86
N ILE A 96 -9.59 -10.09 10.88
CA ILE A 96 -9.39 -8.65 11.10
C ILE A 96 -9.78 -8.34 12.55
N PRO A 97 -8.88 -7.81 13.39
CA PRO A 97 -9.21 -7.49 14.77
C PRO A 97 -10.33 -6.44 14.88
N PRO A 98 -11.18 -6.47 15.92
CA PRO A 98 -12.25 -5.48 16.09
C PRO A 98 -11.73 -4.05 16.22
N ILE A 99 -12.49 -3.07 15.73
CA ILE A 99 -12.13 -1.62 15.63
C ILE A 99 -11.66 -1.01 16.97
N ASN A 100 -12.14 -1.53 18.10
CA ASN A 100 -11.85 -0.98 19.42
C ASN A 100 -10.70 -1.70 20.15
N THR A 101 -9.91 -2.51 19.45
CA THR A 101 -8.78 -3.22 20.04
C THR A 101 -7.47 -2.48 19.78
N SER A 102 -6.43 -2.79 20.56
CA SER A 102 -5.07 -2.29 20.30
C SER A 102 -4.46 -2.85 19.00
N TYR A 103 -5.14 -3.80 18.35
CA TYR A 103 -4.70 -4.47 17.13
C TYR A 103 -5.47 -4.01 15.88
N THR A 104 -6.35 -3.02 16.03
CA THR A 104 -7.08 -2.40 14.93
C THR A 104 -6.12 -1.88 13.87
N SER A 105 -6.41 -2.18 12.61
CA SER A 105 -5.74 -1.59 11.46
C SER A 105 -6.76 -0.99 10.52
N GLU A 106 -6.62 0.30 10.22
CA GLU A 106 -7.46 0.95 9.21
C GLU A 106 -7.16 0.49 7.78
N ASP A 107 -5.98 -0.13 7.58
CA ASP A 107 -5.45 -0.56 6.29
C ASP A 107 -5.67 -2.05 6.02
N ALA A 108 -6.31 -2.80 6.92
CA ALA A 108 -6.45 -4.25 6.83
C ALA A 108 -6.98 -4.71 5.46
N PHE A 109 -8.06 -4.10 4.97
CA PHE A 109 -8.63 -4.39 3.66
C PHE A 109 -7.69 -4.08 2.49
N THR A 110 -6.94 -2.98 2.56
CA THR A 110 -5.96 -2.63 1.51
C THR A 110 -4.80 -3.64 1.50
N GLU A 111 -4.33 -4.09 2.66
CA GLU A 111 -3.26 -5.09 2.73
C GLU A 111 -3.69 -6.43 2.14
N ILE A 112 -4.92 -6.86 2.42
CA ILE A 112 -5.53 -8.05 1.81
C ILE A 112 -5.71 -7.85 0.30
N GLU A 113 -6.23 -6.70 -0.13
CA GLU A 113 -6.47 -6.35 -1.54
C GLU A 113 -5.17 -6.41 -2.37
N PHE A 114 -4.07 -5.90 -1.82
CA PHE A 114 -2.78 -5.94 -2.50
C PHE A 114 -2.27 -7.37 -2.75
N GLU A 115 -2.46 -8.27 -1.78
CA GLU A 115 -2.12 -9.68 -1.98
C GLU A 115 -3.09 -10.37 -2.95
N LEU A 116 -4.39 -10.08 -2.84
CA LEU A 116 -5.43 -10.58 -3.72
C LEU A 116 -5.16 -10.25 -5.20
N GLN A 117 -4.73 -9.03 -5.50
CA GLN A 117 -4.35 -8.62 -6.87
C GLN A 117 -3.27 -9.52 -7.49
N ASN A 118 -2.33 -10.04 -6.69
CA ASN A 118 -1.31 -10.97 -7.16
C ASN A 118 -1.88 -12.37 -7.49
N PHE A 119 -3.05 -12.73 -6.95
CA PHE A 119 -3.72 -14.00 -7.23
C PHE A 119 -4.72 -13.88 -8.38
N CYS A 120 -5.37 -12.72 -8.53
CA CYS A 120 -6.28 -12.45 -9.65
C CYS A 120 -5.60 -12.60 -11.02
N SER A 121 -4.28 -12.41 -11.10
CA SER A 121 -3.51 -12.67 -12.34
C SER A 121 -3.22 -14.16 -12.58
N LYS A 122 -3.39 -15.02 -11.57
CA LYS A 122 -3.08 -16.46 -11.64
C LYS A 122 -4.32 -17.29 -11.85
N THR A 123 -5.40 -16.98 -11.13
CA THR A 123 -6.65 -17.75 -11.14
C THR A 123 -7.85 -16.84 -10.95
N ASN A 124 -8.99 -17.22 -11.54
CA ASN A 124 -10.28 -16.61 -11.27
C ASN A 124 -11.06 -17.38 -10.19
N TYR A 125 -10.50 -18.47 -9.67
CA TYR A 125 -11.10 -19.33 -8.65
C TYR A 125 -10.62 -18.90 -7.28
N ILE A 126 -11.27 -17.91 -6.68
CA ILE A 126 -10.85 -17.33 -5.41
C ILE A 126 -12.03 -17.29 -4.45
N THR A 127 -11.80 -17.74 -3.23
CA THR A 127 -12.74 -17.57 -2.12
C THR A 127 -11.99 -17.10 -0.88
N MET A 128 -12.71 -16.42 0.01
CA MET A 128 -12.17 -15.98 1.30
C MET A 128 -13.22 -16.23 2.37
N LEU A 129 -12.79 -16.67 3.53
CA LEU A 129 -13.68 -16.91 4.66
C LEU A 129 -13.03 -16.56 5.99
N GLY A 130 -13.83 -16.17 6.97
CA GLY A 130 -13.36 -15.91 8.34
C GLY A 130 -14.00 -14.67 8.95
N ASP A 131 -13.38 -14.18 10.03
CA ASP A 131 -13.88 -13.06 10.82
C ASP A 131 -13.33 -11.73 10.28
N PHE A 132 -14.20 -10.96 9.63
CA PHE A 132 -13.86 -9.65 9.09
C PHE A 132 -14.10 -8.51 10.11
N ASN A 133 -14.73 -8.80 11.25
CA ASN A 133 -15.24 -7.81 12.21
C ASN A 133 -16.01 -6.64 11.55
N SER A 134 -16.61 -6.93 10.40
CA SER A 134 -17.31 -6.00 9.53
C SER A 134 -18.80 -6.23 9.68
N ARG A 135 -19.56 -5.21 10.04
CA ARG A 135 -21.03 -5.30 9.99
C ARG A 135 -21.47 -4.53 8.76
N THR A 136 -21.99 -5.23 7.76
CA THR A 136 -22.31 -4.66 6.44
C THR A 136 -23.78 -4.29 6.26
N GLY A 137 -24.64 -4.54 7.25
CA GLY A 137 -26.09 -4.33 7.12
C GLY A 137 -26.65 -5.09 5.92
N ASN A 138 -27.42 -4.40 5.08
CA ASN A 138 -27.89 -4.89 3.77
C ASN A 138 -27.27 -4.12 2.59
N LEU A 139 -26.08 -3.53 2.78
CA LEU A 139 -25.36 -2.87 1.69
C LEU A 139 -25.03 -3.85 0.55
N SER A 140 -25.21 -3.37 -0.68
CA SER A 140 -24.84 -4.10 -1.91
C SER A 140 -23.33 -4.21 -2.03
N ASP A 141 -22.84 -5.42 -2.28
CA ASP A 141 -21.46 -5.81 -2.58
C ASP A 141 -21.10 -5.70 -4.07
N PHE A 142 -22.05 -5.26 -4.90
CA PHE A 142 -21.86 -4.92 -6.32
C PHE A 142 -22.36 -3.50 -6.62
N TYR A 143 -21.92 -2.95 -7.75
CA TYR A 143 -22.41 -1.67 -8.27
C TYR A 143 -23.79 -1.86 -8.89
N ASN A 144 -24.78 -1.12 -8.41
CA ASN A 144 -26.10 -1.12 -9.03
C ASN A 144 -26.15 0.04 -10.03
N ILE A 145 -25.97 -0.28 -11.31
CA ILE A 145 -25.90 0.71 -12.40
C ILE A 145 -27.15 1.59 -12.42
N ASP A 146 -28.33 1.05 -12.08
CA ASP A 146 -29.61 1.78 -12.11
C ASP A 146 -29.85 2.69 -10.88
N LYS A 147 -29.16 2.45 -9.76
CA LYS A 147 -29.37 3.19 -8.50
C LYS A 147 -28.21 4.08 -8.09
N ASP A 148 -26.98 3.72 -8.44
CA ASP A 148 -25.78 4.50 -8.14
C ASP A 148 -25.52 5.60 -9.20
N SER A 149 -26.39 5.69 -10.21
CA SER A 149 -26.39 6.72 -11.25
C SER A 149 -27.03 8.03 -10.75
N SER A 150 -26.22 8.87 -10.10
CA SER A 150 -26.36 10.33 -10.26
C SER A 150 -25.85 10.82 -11.63
N PHE A 151 -25.61 9.89 -12.56
CA PHE A 151 -25.40 10.14 -13.97
C PHE A 151 -26.70 9.81 -14.71
N GLU A 152 -27.45 10.85 -15.07
CA GLU A 152 -28.62 10.71 -15.92
C GLU A 152 -28.26 10.06 -17.27
N ASN A 153 -29.15 9.17 -17.70
CA ASN A 153 -29.45 8.74 -19.06
C ASN A 153 -28.74 7.49 -19.64
N ASN A 154 -29.50 6.39 -19.61
CA ASN A 154 -29.84 5.54 -20.75
C ASN A 154 -28.69 4.87 -21.53
N PHE A 155 -28.03 3.88 -20.91
CA PHE A 155 -27.39 2.79 -21.66
C PHE A 155 -27.98 1.45 -21.21
N THR A 156 -29.02 1.00 -21.93
CA THR A 156 -29.56 -0.36 -21.83
C THR A 156 -29.36 -1.04 -23.19
N ASP A 157 -28.18 -1.61 -23.41
CA ASP A 157 -27.98 -2.88 -24.11
C ASP A 157 -26.47 -3.13 -24.24
N TYR A 158 -25.90 -3.76 -23.21
CA TYR A 158 -24.65 -4.48 -23.35
C TYR A 158 -24.91 -5.91 -22.90
N ASN A 159 -24.86 -6.83 -23.86
CA ASN A 159 -24.91 -8.28 -23.65
C ASN A 159 -23.55 -8.84 -23.17
N GLU A 160 -22.73 -8.05 -22.48
CA GLU A 160 -21.72 -8.62 -21.61
C GLU A 160 -22.41 -8.92 -20.29
N LEU A 161 -22.50 -10.21 -19.93
CA LEU A 161 -22.97 -10.62 -18.61
C LEU A 161 -22.18 -9.81 -17.58
N SER A 162 -22.85 -8.89 -16.90
CA SER A 162 -22.27 -8.24 -15.74
C SER A 162 -21.90 -9.36 -14.75
N ASP A 163 -20.83 -9.18 -13.97
CA ASP A 163 -20.45 -10.18 -12.95
C ASP A 163 -21.64 -10.55 -12.02
N VAL A 164 -22.64 -9.65 -11.93
CA VAL A 164 -23.89 -9.82 -11.18
C VAL A 164 -24.88 -10.75 -11.89
N ASP A 165 -24.89 -10.81 -13.23
CA ASP A 165 -25.81 -11.67 -13.99
C ASP A 165 -25.49 -13.16 -13.82
N VAL A 166 -24.24 -13.49 -13.51
CA VAL A 166 -23.85 -14.87 -13.11
C VAL A 166 -24.60 -15.32 -11.86
N LEU A 167 -24.98 -14.41 -10.97
CA LEU A 167 -25.84 -14.77 -9.84
C LEU A 167 -27.21 -15.24 -10.31
N ASP A 168 -27.81 -14.55 -11.29
CA ASP A 168 -29.12 -14.93 -11.83
C ASP A 168 -29.06 -16.25 -12.58
N GLU A 169 -28.00 -16.48 -13.36
CA GLU A 169 -27.76 -17.74 -14.08
C GLU A 169 -27.72 -18.93 -13.11
N LEU A 170 -27.06 -18.74 -11.96
CA LEU A 170 -26.95 -19.74 -10.90
C LEU A 170 -28.18 -19.80 -9.98
N GLY A 171 -29.21 -18.97 -10.22
CA GLY A 171 -30.38 -18.87 -9.34
C GLY A 171 -30.05 -18.33 -7.94
N ILE A 172 -28.92 -17.64 -7.79
CA ILE A 172 -28.46 -17.00 -6.56
C ILE A 172 -29.08 -15.59 -6.50
N PRO A 173 -29.79 -15.22 -5.43
CA PRO A 173 -30.39 -13.89 -5.31
C PRO A 173 -29.34 -12.78 -5.40
N ARG A 174 -29.58 -11.74 -6.23
CA ARG A 174 -28.73 -10.54 -6.31
C ARG A 174 -28.65 -9.77 -5.00
N LEU A 175 -29.73 -9.71 -4.23
CA LEU A 175 -29.73 -9.08 -2.91
C LEU A 175 -29.56 -10.14 -1.82
N ARG A 176 -28.56 -9.92 -0.97
CA ARG A 176 -28.36 -10.73 0.23
C ARG A 176 -29.35 -10.32 1.33
N ASN A 177 -29.80 -11.29 2.09
CA ASN A 177 -30.51 -11.04 3.33
C ASN A 177 -29.53 -11.01 4.50
N SER A 178 -29.75 -10.10 5.45
CA SER A 178 -29.03 -10.07 6.72
C SER A 178 -29.98 -9.63 7.82
N ILE A 179 -30.07 -10.41 8.90
CA ILE A 179 -30.78 -10.00 10.12
C ILE A 179 -30.00 -8.87 10.83
N ASP A 180 -28.68 -8.87 10.70
CA ASP A 180 -27.86 -7.75 11.16
C ASP A 180 -27.97 -6.59 10.15
N THR A 181 -28.73 -5.56 10.52
CA THR A 181 -28.94 -4.35 9.72
C THR A 181 -27.92 -3.25 10.01
N VAL A 182 -27.03 -3.45 10.99
CA VAL A 182 -26.06 -2.43 11.41
C VAL A 182 -24.89 -2.36 10.43
N VAL A 183 -24.44 -1.14 10.15
CA VAL A 183 -23.25 -0.89 9.33
C VAL A 183 -22.15 -0.20 10.15
N ASN A 184 -21.00 -0.84 10.31
CA ASN A 184 -19.84 -0.24 10.97
C ASN A 184 -18.78 0.28 9.95
N GLY A 185 -17.72 0.92 10.45
CA GLY A 185 -16.67 1.49 9.60
C GLY A 185 -15.94 0.46 8.74
N TYR A 186 -15.69 -0.74 9.29
CA TYR A 186 -15.14 -1.85 8.52
C TYR A 186 -16.13 -2.41 7.51
N GLY A 187 -17.42 -2.45 7.82
CA GLY A 187 -18.47 -2.86 6.90
C GLY A 187 -18.49 -2.06 5.61
N ARG A 188 -18.34 -0.73 5.69
CA ARG A 188 -18.23 0.12 4.48
C ARG A 188 -16.99 -0.22 3.65
N LYS A 189 -15.82 -0.30 4.30
CA LYS A 189 -14.56 -0.68 3.65
C LYS A 189 -14.62 -2.09 3.04
N PHE A 190 -15.31 -3.01 3.69
CA PHE A 190 -15.49 -4.37 3.23
C PHE A 190 -16.38 -4.44 2.00
N ILE A 191 -17.47 -3.66 1.97
CA ILE A 191 -18.31 -3.53 0.77
C ILE A 191 -17.52 -2.95 -0.40
N ASP A 192 -16.73 -1.89 -0.16
CA ASP A 192 -15.86 -1.32 -1.20
C ASP A 192 -14.83 -2.35 -1.68
N PHE A 193 -14.26 -3.14 -0.77
CA PHE A 193 -13.35 -4.24 -1.11
C PHE A 193 -14.04 -5.26 -2.01
N CYS A 194 -15.28 -5.66 -1.72
CA CYS A 194 -16.03 -6.61 -2.54
C CYS A 194 -16.28 -6.06 -3.95
N LYS A 195 -16.81 -4.83 -4.04
CA LYS A 195 -17.09 -4.14 -5.30
C LYS A 195 -15.85 -4.00 -6.18
N ASN A 196 -14.74 -3.54 -5.59
CA ASN A 196 -13.49 -3.30 -6.32
C ASN A 196 -12.83 -4.59 -6.83
N ASN A 197 -13.06 -5.72 -6.15
CA ASN A 197 -12.43 -7.00 -6.49
C ASN A 197 -13.39 -7.98 -7.16
N ARG A 198 -14.62 -7.57 -7.48
CA ARG A 198 -15.67 -8.41 -8.08
C ARG A 198 -15.89 -9.70 -7.27
N MET A 199 -16.01 -9.52 -5.96
CA MET A 199 -16.26 -10.61 -5.00
C MET A 199 -17.67 -10.46 -4.44
N PHE A 200 -18.40 -11.57 -4.34
CA PHE A 200 -19.74 -11.61 -3.78
C PHE A 200 -19.73 -12.21 -2.38
N ILE A 201 -20.46 -11.57 -1.46
CA ILE A 201 -20.76 -12.10 -0.13
C ILE A 201 -21.80 -13.20 -0.27
N LEU A 202 -21.47 -14.41 0.17
CA LEU A 202 -22.35 -15.58 0.06
C LEU A 202 -23.39 -15.66 1.19
N ASN A 203 -23.05 -15.10 2.36
CA ASN A 203 -23.96 -15.03 3.50
C ASN A 203 -25.26 -14.33 3.09
N GLY A 204 -26.40 -14.95 3.40
CA GLY A 204 -27.70 -14.39 3.04
C GLY A 204 -28.19 -14.68 1.62
N ARG A 205 -27.44 -15.43 0.79
CA ARG A 205 -27.82 -15.72 -0.60
C ARG A 205 -28.19 -17.19 -0.85
N LEU A 206 -27.41 -18.12 -0.31
CA LEU A 206 -27.60 -19.56 -0.52
C LEU A 206 -28.71 -20.12 0.38
N GLU A 207 -29.41 -21.16 -0.07
CA GLU A 207 -30.69 -21.62 0.49
C GLU A 207 -30.69 -21.79 2.02
N GLU A 208 -29.65 -22.43 2.53
CA GLU A 208 -29.52 -22.80 3.93
C GLU A 208 -29.04 -21.65 4.83
N ASN A 209 -28.69 -20.51 4.21
CA ASN A 209 -28.42 -19.26 4.88
C ASN A 209 -29.22 -18.09 4.30
N LYS A 210 -30.35 -18.35 3.61
CA LYS A 210 -31.20 -17.32 2.99
C LYS A 210 -31.73 -16.28 3.99
N THR A 211 -31.76 -16.60 5.28
CA THR A 211 -32.16 -15.65 6.34
C THR A 211 -31.06 -14.64 6.69
N GLY A 212 -29.80 -14.91 6.35
CA GLY A 212 -28.67 -14.09 6.79
C GLY A 212 -28.45 -14.19 8.30
N SER A 213 -28.43 -15.43 8.80
CA SER A 213 -28.33 -15.72 10.24
C SER A 213 -27.06 -15.11 10.86
N PRO A 214 -27.15 -14.62 12.10
CA PRO A 214 -26.01 -14.04 12.81
C PRO A 214 -24.90 -15.06 13.00
N THR A 215 -23.66 -14.64 12.76
CA THR A 215 -22.45 -15.43 12.98
C THR A 215 -21.79 -15.12 14.33
N SER A 216 -22.19 -14.04 15.00
CA SER A 216 -21.70 -13.69 16.34
C SER A 216 -22.81 -13.21 17.28
N ARG A 217 -22.79 -13.68 18.52
CA ARG A 217 -23.69 -13.33 19.65
C ARG A 217 -25.17 -13.29 19.28
N ASN A 218 -25.61 -14.17 18.38
CA ASN A 218 -26.98 -14.21 17.84
C ASN A 218 -27.52 -12.83 17.37
N SER A 219 -26.64 -11.90 16.98
CA SER A 219 -27.03 -10.52 16.68
C SER A 219 -26.21 -9.86 15.57
N SER A 220 -24.96 -10.29 15.37
CA SER A 220 -24.07 -9.68 14.38
C SER A 220 -23.69 -10.68 13.30
N VAL A 221 -23.56 -10.21 12.07
CA VAL A 221 -22.94 -10.95 10.98
C VAL A 221 -21.57 -10.31 10.76
N ILE A 222 -20.51 -11.02 11.12
CA ILE A 222 -19.11 -10.54 11.02
C ILE A 222 -18.16 -11.58 10.42
N ASP A 223 -18.51 -12.86 10.58
CA ASP A 223 -17.90 -13.95 9.84
C ASP A 223 -18.57 -14.07 8.46
N TYR A 224 -17.78 -14.07 7.40
CA TYR A 224 -18.28 -14.14 6.02
C TYR A 224 -17.59 -15.21 5.20
N ALA A 225 -18.27 -15.67 4.14
CA ALA A 225 -17.69 -16.35 3.00
C ALA A 225 -17.89 -15.50 1.74
N LEU A 226 -16.84 -15.38 0.93
CA LEU A 226 -16.78 -14.60 -0.30
C LEU A 226 -16.47 -15.52 -1.48
N SER A 227 -16.98 -15.19 -2.66
CA SER A 227 -16.63 -15.88 -3.90
C SER A 227 -16.36 -14.90 -5.03
N SER A 228 -15.34 -15.18 -5.84
CA SER A 228 -15.25 -14.59 -7.16
C SER A 228 -16.36 -15.15 -8.06
N THR A 229 -16.70 -14.42 -9.12
CA THR A 229 -17.73 -14.80 -10.09
C THR A 229 -17.56 -16.23 -10.60
N HIS A 230 -16.34 -16.60 -11.01
CA HIS A 230 -16.08 -17.92 -11.59
C HIS A 230 -16.11 -19.05 -10.56
N PHE A 231 -15.81 -18.76 -9.30
CA PHE A 231 -15.81 -19.79 -8.27
C PHE A 231 -17.22 -20.10 -7.75
N LEU A 232 -18.22 -19.25 -8.04
CA LEU A 232 -19.61 -19.49 -7.65
C LEU A 232 -20.15 -20.82 -8.21
N TYR A 233 -19.74 -21.22 -9.41
CA TYR A 233 -20.12 -22.49 -10.04
C TYR A 233 -19.65 -23.73 -9.24
N ASN A 234 -18.67 -23.57 -8.36
CA ASN A 234 -18.15 -24.64 -7.50
C ASN A 234 -18.73 -24.60 -6.10
N ILE A 235 -19.61 -23.65 -5.79
CA ILE A 235 -20.21 -23.52 -4.47
C ILE A 235 -21.56 -24.21 -4.45
N CYS A 236 -21.69 -25.21 -3.58
CA CYS A 236 -22.91 -25.98 -3.40
C CYS A 236 -23.78 -25.35 -2.31
N LYS A 237 -23.19 -25.10 -1.15
CA LYS A 237 -23.95 -24.74 0.06
C LYS A 237 -23.13 -23.88 1.00
N LEU A 238 -23.79 -22.94 1.68
CA LEU A 238 -23.25 -22.23 2.84
C LEU A 238 -24.26 -22.30 3.99
N GLU A 239 -23.80 -22.73 5.16
CA GLU A 239 -24.61 -22.77 6.38
C GLU A 239 -23.88 -22.11 7.56
N VAL A 240 -24.66 -21.47 8.43
CA VAL A 240 -24.20 -21.03 9.76
C VAL A 240 -24.60 -22.13 10.73
N LEU A 241 -23.62 -22.82 11.30
CA LEU A 241 -23.87 -23.88 12.28
C LEU A 241 -24.35 -23.29 13.61
N ASN A 242 -25.07 -24.10 14.38
CA ASN A 242 -25.58 -23.68 15.68
C ASN A 242 -24.44 -23.26 16.62
N PHE A 243 -24.64 -22.12 17.29
CA PHE A 243 -23.74 -21.65 18.33
C PHE A 243 -23.55 -22.71 19.41
N CYS A 244 -22.30 -23.00 19.76
CA CYS A 244 -21.96 -23.88 20.86
C CYS A 244 -20.88 -23.23 21.72
N LYS A 245 -21.20 -23.04 23.02
CA LYS A 245 -20.28 -22.45 24.01
C LYS A 245 -18.99 -23.25 24.22
N LEU A 246 -18.95 -24.51 23.78
CA LEU A 246 -17.74 -25.33 23.82
C LEU A 246 -16.75 -24.98 22.70
N PHE A 247 -17.24 -24.41 21.60
CA PHE A 247 -16.43 -24.12 20.40
C PHE A 247 -15.97 -22.66 20.36
N SER A 248 -16.81 -21.74 20.84
CA SER A 248 -16.51 -20.31 20.92
C SER A 248 -17.34 -19.66 22.02
N ASP A 249 -16.86 -18.54 22.54
CA ASP A 249 -17.58 -17.68 23.47
C ASP A 249 -18.67 -16.86 22.76
N VAL A 250 -18.47 -16.51 21.49
CA VAL A 250 -19.37 -15.61 20.77
C VAL A 250 -19.65 -16.00 19.31
N HIS A 251 -18.83 -16.82 18.66
CA HIS A 251 -18.96 -17.12 17.23
C HIS A 251 -19.68 -18.45 16.95
N SER A 252 -20.46 -18.46 15.88
CA SER A 252 -21.02 -19.65 15.26
C SER A 252 -20.18 -20.04 14.05
N PRO A 253 -19.82 -21.33 13.87
CA PRO A 253 -19.05 -21.76 12.71
C PRO A 253 -19.79 -21.54 11.39
N LEU A 254 -19.05 -21.18 10.34
CA LEU A 254 -19.51 -21.21 8.95
C LEU A 254 -19.04 -22.50 8.28
N SER A 255 -19.95 -23.18 7.57
CA SER A 255 -19.65 -24.38 6.79
C SER A 255 -19.96 -24.11 5.32
N LEU A 256 -18.95 -24.26 4.47
CA LEU A 256 -19.01 -24.06 3.02
C LEU A 256 -18.75 -25.40 2.33
N GLN A 257 -19.68 -25.83 1.48
CA GLN A 257 -19.57 -27.05 0.70
C GLN A 257 -19.31 -26.73 -0.76
N LEU A 258 -18.38 -27.46 -1.36
CA LEU A 258 -17.95 -27.27 -2.74
C LEU A 258 -18.27 -28.50 -3.58
N TYR A 259 -18.56 -28.29 -4.87
CA TYR A 259 -18.61 -29.37 -5.85
C TYR A 259 -17.20 -29.84 -6.21
N THR A 260 -17.03 -31.16 -6.27
CA THR A 260 -15.74 -31.82 -6.60
C THR A 260 -15.80 -32.61 -7.91
N ASN A 261 -17.01 -32.89 -8.40
CA ASN A 261 -17.28 -33.47 -9.72
C ASN A 261 -18.41 -32.65 -10.32
N ASN A 262 -18.09 -31.81 -11.27
CA ASN A 262 -19.09 -31.03 -11.95
C ASN A 262 -19.19 -31.60 -13.37
N GLU A 263 -20.30 -32.27 -13.68
CA GLU A 263 -20.82 -32.31 -15.05
C GLU A 263 -21.27 -30.89 -15.44
N ILE A 264 -20.39 -29.89 -15.31
CA ILE A 264 -20.65 -28.57 -15.89
C ILE A 264 -20.58 -28.79 -17.39
N ASN A 265 -21.68 -28.49 -18.08
CA ASN A 265 -21.75 -28.46 -19.53
C ASN A 265 -20.56 -27.68 -20.10
N ASP A 266 -19.59 -28.41 -20.68
CA ASP A 266 -18.38 -27.88 -21.32
C ASP A 266 -18.66 -26.73 -22.28
N LYS A 267 -19.87 -26.65 -22.85
CA LYS A 267 -20.27 -25.58 -23.77
C LYS A 267 -20.27 -24.18 -23.15
N LEU A 268 -20.66 -24.00 -21.87
CA LEU A 268 -20.78 -22.66 -21.27
C LEU A 268 -19.44 -22.15 -20.70
N LEU A 269 -18.63 -23.06 -20.15
CA LEU A 269 -17.27 -22.72 -19.73
C LEU A 269 -16.41 -22.36 -20.95
N THR A 270 -16.49 -23.07 -22.07
CA THR A 270 -15.59 -22.81 -23.20
C THR A 270 -15.80 -21.42 -23.85
N GLU A 271 -17.02 -20.88 -23.82
CA GLU A 271 -17.32 -19.53 -24.35
C GLU A 271 -16.86 -18.40 -23.41
N ILE A 272 -16.87 -18.60 -22.09
CA ILE A 272 -16.34 -17.65 -21.10
C ILE A 272 -14.79 -17.69 -21.03
N PHE A 273 -14.18 -18.82 -21.42
CA PHE A 273 -12.77 -19.10 -21.19
C PHE A 273 -11.77 -18.53 -22.22
N CYS A 274 -12.24 -17.76 -23.20
CA CYS A 274 -11.36 -17.23 -24.25
C CYS A 274 -10.82 -15.82 -23.98
N CYS A 275 -11.29 -15.13 -22.95
CA CYS A 275 -10.70 -13.83 -22.60
C CYS A 275 -9.63 -14.03 -21.52
N GLY A 276 -8.38 -14.14 -21.96
CA GLY A 276 -7.26 -13.69 -21.14
C GLY A 276 -7.42 -12.18 -20.96
N ASP A 277 -8.33 -11.76 -20.09
CA ASP A 277 -8.63 -10.35 -19.89
C ASP A 277 -7.39 -9.68 -19.34
N GLU A 278 -6.76 -8.90 -20.20
CA GLU A 278 -5.79 -7.90 -19.80
C GLU A 278 -6.51 -6.95 -18.83
N ARG A 279 -6.40 -7.20 -17.53
CA ARG A 279 -7.02 -6.31 -16.55
C ARG A 279 -6.24 -5.02 -16.52
N VAL A 280 -6.94 -3.93 -16.82
CA VAL A 280 -6.46 -2.56 -16.61
C VAL A 280 -6.14 -2.40 -15.12
N ASN A 281 -4.99 -1.82 -14.81
CA ASN A 281 -4.63 -1.56 -13.42
C ASN A 281 -5.58 -0.52 -12.78
N LYS A 282 -5.63 -0.50 -11.45
CA LYS A 282 -6.53 0.36 -10.67
C LYS A 282 -6.39 1.84 -11.06
N TRP A 283 -7.53 2.54 -11.11
CA TRP A 283 -7.59 3.98 -11.37
C TRP A 283 -6.71 4.76 -10.36
N GLU A 284 -5.84 5.60 -10.90
CA GLU A 284 -5.00 6.53 -10.15
C GLU A 284 -5.44 7.96 -10.49
N ASN A 285 -6.05 8.66 -9.52
CA ASN A 285 -6.61 10.00 -9.76
C ASN A 285 -5.56 11.01 -10.25
N GLU A 286 -4.29 10.79 -9.91
CA GLU A 286 -3.14 11.60 -10.34
C GLU A 286 -2.88 11.49 -11.85
N LYS A 287 -3.33 10.41 -12.50
CA LYS A 287 -3.22 10.19 -13.95
C LYS A 287 -4.48 10.54 -14.73
N CYS A 288 -5.45 11.23 -14.13
CA CYS A 288 -6.69 11.64 -14.80
C CYS A 288 -6.44 12.44 -16.09
N ASN A 289 -5.46 13.36 -16.08
CA ASN A 289 -5.12 14.13 -17.26
C ASN A 289 -4.43 13.28 -18.34
N GLU A 290 -3.61 12.32 -17.93
CA GLU A 290 -2.97 11.36 -18.84
C GLU A 290 -4.02 10.47 -19.50
N TYR A 291 -5.02 10.01 -18.73
CA TYR A 291 -6.17 9.27 -19.26
C TYR A 291 -6.92 10.07 -20.33
N LYS A 292 -7.25 11.33 -20.04
CA LYS A 292 -7.91 12.21 -21.01
C LYS A 292 -7.09 12.41 -22.27
N ASN A 293 -5.77 12.49 -22.15
CA ASN A 293 -4.87 12.67 -23.28
C ASN A 293 -4.70 11.38 -24.11
N ASN A 294 -4.89 10.22 -23.48
CA ASN A 294 -4.82 8.92 -24.13
C ASN A 294 -6.14 8.50 -24.81
N ILE A 295 -7.22 9.27 -24.65
CA ILE A 295 -8.46 9.09 -25.43
C ILE A 295 -8.16 9.43 -26.88
N ASP A 296 -8.23 8.41 -27.74
CA ASP A 296 -8.01 8.55 -29.17
C ASP A 296 -9.12 9.41 -29.80
N ARG A 297 -8.77 10.67 -30.07
CA ARG A 297 -9.70 11.63 -30.68
C ARG A 297 -10.18 11.19 -32.05
N ASN A 298 -9.38 10.46 -32.82
CA ASN A 298 -9.80 10.01 -34.15
C ASN A 298 -10.90 8.96 -34.04
N LYS A 299 -10.80 8.04 -33.07
CA LYS A 299 -11.88 7.07 -32.79
C LYS A 299 -13.14 7.78 -32.31
N VAL A 300 -13.00 8.77 -31.44
CA VAL A 300 -14.13 9.59 -30.97
C VAL A 300 -14.80 10.33 -32.13
N ASP A 301 -14.01 10.94 -33.02
CA ASP A 301 -14.53 11.67 -34.19
C ASP A 301 -15.23 10.72 -35.17
N ASP A 302 -14.70 9.51 -35.40
CA ASP A 302 -15.34 8.49 -36.24
C ASP A 302 -16.68 8.03 -35.67
N ILE A 303 -16.74 7.77 -34.36
CA ILE A 303 -17.98 7.45 -33.64
C ILE A 303 -18.99 8.59 -33.78
N CYS A 304 -18.56 9.85 -33.61
CA CYS A 304 -19.42 11.03 -33.74
C CYS A 304 -19.95 11.21 -35.17
N ASN A 305 -19.12 10.95 -36.19
CA ASN A 305 -19.53 11.02 -37.59
C ASN A 305 -20.57 9.94 -37.93
N ARG A 306 -20.37 8.70 -37.46
CA ARG A 306 -21.33 7.60 -37.66
C ARG A 306 -22.64 7.85 -36.93
N LEU A 307 -22.60 8.33 -35.69
CA LEU A 307 -23.79 8.77 -34.96
C LEU A 307 -24.54 9.88 -35.71
N SER A 308 -23.82 10.86 -36.24
CA SER A 308 -24.43 11.94 -37.03
C SER A 308 -25.09 11.43 -38.31
N ALA A 309 -24.50 10.42 -38.96
CA ALA A 309 -25.10 9.76 -40.12
C ALA A 309 -26.40 9.01 -39.73
N TYR A 310 -26.41 8.31 -38.60
CA TYR A 310 -27.59 7.59 -38.10
C TYR A 310 -28.74 8.51 -37.69
N VAL A 311 -28.44 9.68 -37.12
CA VAL A 311 -29.45 10.71 -36.83
C VAL A 311 -30.15 11.21 -38.11
N ASN A 312 -29.44 11.20 -39.24
CA ASN A 312 -29.99 11.65 -40.52
C ASN A 312 -30.75 10.55 -41.30
N ASP A 313 -30.63 9.27 -40.90
CA ASP A 313 -31.31 8.14 -41.54
C ASP A 313 -31.82 7.10 -40.50
N VAL A 314 -32.58 7.59 -39.52
CA VAL A 314 -33.05 6.81 -38.36
C VAL A 314 -33.83 5.55 -38.75
N ASN A 315 -34.50 5.54 -39.90
CA ASN A 315 -35.33 4.40 -40.34
C ASN A 315 -34.52 3.18 -40.80
N ASN A 316 -33.21 3.35 -41.07
CA ASN A 316 -32.32 2.27 -41.53
C ASN A 316 -31.34 1.79 -40.45
N VAL A 317 -31.39 2.35 -39.24
CA VAL A 317 -30.49 1.97 -38.14
C VAL A 317 -30.96 0.67 -37.50
N THR A 318 -30.10 -0.34 -37.50
CA THR A 318 -30.40 -1.63 -36.87
C THR A 318 -29.84 -1.69 -35.44
N LYS A 319 -30.34 -2.66 -34.65
CA LYS A 319 -29.76 -2.99 -33.34
C LYS A 319 -28.26 -3.32 -33.43
N TYR A 320 -27.83 -3.94 -34.53
CA TYR A 320 -26.44 -4.29 -34.76
C TYR A 320 -25.56 -3.04 -34.92
N ASP A 321 -26.04 -2.02 -35.63
CA ASP A 321 -25.30 -0.76 -35.83
C ASP A 321 -25.08 -0.02 -34.52
N MET A 322 -26.10 0.00 -33.66
CA MET A 322 -26.01 0.58 -32.32
C MET A 322 -25.04 -0.19 -31.43
N ASN A 323 -25.10 -1.53 -31.43
CA ASN A 323 -24.15 -2.35 -30.68
C ASN A 323 -22.69 -2.08 -31.10
N ASN A 324 -22.41 -1.90 -32.40
CA ASN A 324 -21.06 -1.59 -32.86
C ASN A 324 -20.57 -0.24 -32.34
N ILE A 325 -21.39 0.81 -32.41
CA ILE A 325 -21.04 2.14 -31.86
C ILE A 325 -20.72 2.03 -30.38
N VAL A 326 -21.57 1.30 -29.68
CA VAL A 326 -21.46 1.08 -28.25
C VAL A 326 -20.13 0.40 -27.97
N THR A 327 -19.83 -0.74 -28.62
CA THR A 327 -18.53 -1.44 -28.51
C THR A 327 -17.34 -0.53 -28.78
N ASP A 328 -17.39 0.28 -29.84
CA ASP A 328 -16.30 1.18 -30.21
C ASP A 328 -16.03 2.24 -29.11
N ILE A 329 -17.07 2.72 -28.42
CA ILE A 329 -16.93 3.62 -27.26
C ILE A 329 -16.21 2.90 -26.11
N CYS A 330 -16.66 1.69 -25.76
CA CYS A 330 -16.06 0.92 -24.67
C CYS A 330 -14.61 0.56 -24.97
N ASP A 331 -14.30 0.16 -26.20
CA ASP A 331 -12.93 -0.13 -26.64
C ASP A 331 -12.06 1.13 -26.56
N THR A 332 -12.58 2.28 -27.03
CA THR A 332 -11.86 3.55 -26.94
C THR A 332 -11.51 3.90 -25.49
N LEU A 333 -12.47 3.82 -24.57
CA LEU A 333 -12.24 4.10 -23.15
C LEU A 333 -11.31 3.07 -22.50
N THR A 334 -11.51 1.79 -22.80
CA THR A 334 -10.73 0.70 -22.24
C THR A 334 -9.28 0.75 -22.70
N GLU A 335 -9.02 0.97 -24.00
CA GLU A 335 -7.67 1.15 -24.54
C GLU A 335 -6.98 2.39 -23.95
N SER A 336 -7.70 3.49 -23.78
CA SER A 336 -7.18 4.68 -23.10
C SER A 336 -6.77 4.36 -21.66
N ALA A 337 -7.56 3.53 -20.99
CA ALA A 337 -7.30 3.09 -19.62
C ALA A 337 -6.09 2.14 -19.59
N LYS A 338 -6.01 1.19 -20.53
CA LYS A 338 -4.85 0.30 -20.73
C LYS A 338 -3.57 1.09 -20.99
N ALA A 339 -3.61 2.12 -21.82
CA ALA A 339 -2.46 2.98 -22.11
C ALA A 339 -2.01 3.79 -20.88
N THR A 340 -2.96 4.27 -20.08
CA THR A 340 -2.69 5.16 -18.94
C THR A 340 -2.26 4.41 -17.68
N PHE A 341 -3.01 3.35 -17.35
CA PHE A 341 -2.82 2.60 -16.12
C PHE A 341 -1.96 1.36 -16.34
N GLY A 342 -1.74 0.96 -17.60
CA GLY A 342 -1.11 -0.30 -17.97
C GLY A 342 -2.07 -1.46 -17.89
N THR A 343 -1.71 -2.54 -18.57
CA THR A 343 -2.37 -3.85 -18.45
C THR A 343 -1.54 -4.80 -17.61
N SER A 344 -2.24 -5.69 -16.91
CA SER A 344 -1.62 -6.89 -16.36
C SER A 344 -1.84 -8.05 -17.33
N THR A 345 -0.81 -8.40 -18.10
CA THR A 345 -0.81 -9.59 -18.97
C THR A 345 0.20 -10.63 -18.55
N PHE A 346 -0.20 -11.89 -18.74
CA PHE A 346 0.64 -13.05 -18.48
C PHE A 346 1.48 -13.38 -19.72
N ASN A 347 2.79 -13.12 -19.67
CA ASN A 347 3.70 -13.76 -20.60
C ASN A 347 3.84 -15.24 -20.23
N LYS A 348 3.43 -16.13 -21.14
CA LYS A 348 3.76 -17.55 -21.10
C LYS A 348 5.27 -17.72 -21.31
N THR A 349 6.06 -17.61 -20.27
CA THR A 349 7.37 -18.26 -20.23
C THR A 349 7.38 -19.29 -19.13
N MET A 350 7.71 -20.53 -19.52
CA MET A 350 7.84 -21.69 -18.65
C MET A 350 8.59 -21.32 -17.37
N PHE A 351 7.99 -21.69 -16.24
CA PHE A 351 8.65 -21.67 -14.94
C PHE A 351 9.95 -22.49 -14.99
N LYS A 352 11.10 -21.81 -15.03
CA LYS A 352 12.21 -22.20 -14.16
C LYS A 352 11.97 -21.49 -12.83
N CYS A 353 11.87 -22.25 -11.75
CA CYS A 353 12.01 -21.70 -10.40
C CYS A 353 13.29 -20.86 -10.33
N SER A 354 13.15 -19.55 -10.22
CA SER A 354 14.27 -18.68 -9.87
C SER A 354 13.94 -17.89 -8.61
N LYS A 355 14.96 -17.78 -7.77
CA LYS A 355 14.97 -17.10 -6.48
C LYS A 355 14.47 -15.67 -6.63
N ASN A 356 13.75 -15.17 -5.62
CA ASN A 356 13.31 -13.77 -5.50
C ASN A 356 14.37 -12.79 -6.04
N GLN A 357 14.18 -12.33 -7.26
CA GLN A 357 15.00 -11.29 -7.85
C GLN A 357 14.08 -10.07 -7.97
N PHE A 358 14.31 -9.09 -7.08
CA PHE A 358 13.70 -7.78 -7.21
C PHE A 358 14.08 -7.22 -8.58
N SER A 359 13.15 -6.54 -9.27
CA SER A 359 13.35 -6.10 -10.66
C SER A 359 14.47 -5.06 -10.83
N LYS A 360 15.00 -4.53 -9.73
CA LYS A 360 16.15 -3.61 -9.67
C LYS A 360 16.93 -3.87 -8.37
N ASP A 361 18.25 -3.89 -8.43
CA ASP A 361 19.13 -4.22 -7.28
C ASP A 361 18.96 -3.25 -6.09
N TRP A 362 18.56 -2.00 -6.37
CA TRP A 362 18.29 -0.99 -5.35
C TRP A 362 16.89 -1.08 -4.74
N TYR A 363 15.94 -1.82 -5.34
CA TYR A 363 14.56 -1.90 -4.86
C TYR A 363 14.35 -3.17 -4.03
N ASN A 364 14.91 -3.16 -2.81
CA ASN A 364 14.89 -4.29 -1.90
C ASN A 364 13.68 -4.26 -0.95
N LYS A 365 13.63 -5.23 0.00
CA LYS A 365 12.55 -5.32 0.99
C LYS A 365 12.40 -4.05 1.83
N ASP A 366 13.49 -3.34 2.09
CA ASP A 366 13.48 -2.10 2.88
C ASP A 366 12.88 -0.94 2.07
N CYS A 367 13.18 -0.84 0.77
CA CYS A 367 12.51 0.11 -0.13
C CYS A 367 11.01 -0.15 -0.24
N LYS A 368 10.59 -1.42 -0.34
CA LYS A 368 9.17 -1.80 -0.38
C LYS A 368 8.45 -1.45 0.93
N LYS A 369 9.12 -1.66 2.08
CA LYS A 369 8.62 -1.30 3.41
C LYS A 369 8.51 0.22 3.57
N ALA A 370 9.52 0.98 3.15
CA ALA A 370 9.50 2.44 3.19
C ALA A 370 8.39 3.04 2.30
N GLN A 371 8.17 2.47 1.11
CA GLN A 371 7.09 2.89 0.22
C GLN A 371 5.69 2.63 0.82
N ARG A 372 5.52 1.50 1.53
CA ARG A 372 4.29 1.17 2.27
C ARG A 372 4.00 2.22 3.35
N GLU A 373 5.00 2.56 4.17
CA GLU A 373 4.86 3.55 5.25
C GLU A 373 4.62 4.98 4.71
N PHE A 374 5.24 5.34 3.59
CA PHE A 374 5.00 6.62 2.92
C PHE A 374 3.56 6.73 2.40
N ARG A 375 3.07 5.73 1.67
CA ARG A 375 1.69 5.71 1.13
C ARG A 375 0.65 5.72 2.24
N LYS A 376 0.91 5.01 3.34
CA LYS A 376 0.07 5.03 4.55
C LYS A 376 0.02 6.43 5.17
N SER A 377 1.17 7.07 5.32
CA SER A 377 1.28 8.43 5.87
C SER A 377 0.58 9.48 5.00
N GLN A 378 0.69 9.36 3.67
CA GLN A 378 0.04 10.25 2.72
C GLN A 378 -1.50 10.17 2.80
N ARG A 379 -2.06 8.97 2.99
CA ARG A 379 -3.51 8.77 3.16
C ARG A 379 -4.02 9.35 4.49
N LEU A 380 -3.27 9.15 5.57
CA LEU A 380 -3.60 9.68 6.89
C LEU A 380 -3.55 11.22 6.92
N TYR A 381 -2.57 11.82 6.24
CA TYR A 381 -2.49 13.28 6.10
C TYR A 381 -3.67 13.86 5.31
N LYS A 382 -4.05 13.22 4.18
CA LYS A 382 -5.22 13.60 3.39
C LYS A 382 -6.53 13.51 4.20
N HIS A 383 -6.61 12.63 5.20
CA HIS A 383 -7.84 12.37 5.93
C HIS A 383 -7.99 13.20 7.23
N TYR A 384 -6.90 13.51 7.94
CA TYR A 384 -6.96 14.09 9.30
C TYR A 384 -6.28 15.46 9.48
N GLY A 385 -5.56 15.97 8.48
CA GLY A 385 -4.87 17.27 8.58
C GLY A 385 -3.62 17.27 9.49
N SER A 386 -2.85 18.36 9.43
CA SER A 386 -1.41 18.38 9.75
C SER A 386 -1.01 18.19 11.22
N ASN A 387 -1.85 18.56 12.19
CA ASN A 387 -1.44 18.64 13.59
C ASN A 387 -1.47 17.29 14.33
N ILE A 388 -2.45 16.43 14.06
CA ILE A 388 -2.53 15.08 14.63
C ILE A 388 -1.46 14.15 14.01
N PHE A 389 -1.14 14.40 12.74
CA PHE A 389 -0.10 13.70 11.98
C PHE A 389 1.32 13.91 12.54
N LYS A 390 1.62 15.12 13.04
CA LYS A 390 2.94 15.47 13.61
C LYS A 390 3.31 14.65 14.84
N GLU A 391 2.36 14.37 15.73
CA GLU A 391 2.67 13.66 16.98
C GLU A 391 2.94 12.17 16.78
N ARG A 392 2.25 11.53 15.82
CA ARG A 392 2.44 10.09 15.52
C ARG A 392 3.71 9.78 14.71
N LEU A 393 4.19 10.71 13.89
CA LEU A 393 5.46 10.57 13.16
C LEU A 393 6.67 10.62 14.10
N ARG A 394 6.63 11.47 15.14
CA ARG A 394 7.69 11.56 16.17
C ARG A 394 7.92 10.24 16.91
N GLN A 395 6.87 9.43 17.06
CA GLN A 395 6.95 8.18 17.84
C GLN A 395 7.47 6.98 17.02
N ASN A 396 7.55 7.07 15.69
CA ASN A 396 7.86 5.92 14.81
C ASN A 396 9.15 6.05 13.99
N LEU A 397 9.87 7.18 14.06
CA LEU A 397 11.11 7.38 13.31
C LEU A 397 12.33 7.20 14.23
N ASN A 398 13.03 6.07 14.07
CA ASN A 398 14.35 5.82 14.68
C ASN A 398 15.51 6.49 13.92
N LYS A 399 15.23 7.44 13.01
CA LYS A 399 16.22 8.20 12.23
C LYS A 399 15.84 9.67 12.24
N GLU A 400 16.78 10.55 12.61
CA GLU A 400 16.57 12.00 12.61
C GLU A 400 16.54 12.56 11.19
N ILE A 401 15.73 13.60 10.99
CA ILE A 401 15.65 14.35 9.74
C ILE A 401 16.87 15.27 9.69
N HIS A 402 17.77 15.07 8.73
CA HIS A 402 19.01 15.84 8.66
C HIS A 402 18.84 17.18 7.96
N THR A 403 18.15 17.23 6.81
CA THR A 403 17.96 18.49 6.08
C THR A 403 16.65 18.53 5.29
N PHE A 404 16.03 19.71 5.27
CA PHE A 404 14.80 20.04 4.55
C PHE A 404 14.97 21.38 3.84
N TRP A 405 14.73 21.44 2.54
CA TRP A 405 14.59 22.72 1.85
C TRP A 405 13.60 22.67 0.69
N ILE A 406 13.09 23.85 0.32
CA ILE A 406 12.15 24.07 -0.77
C ILE A 406 12.87 24.91 -1.84
N VAL A 407 12.97 24.39 -3.06
CA VAL A 407 13.47 25.14 -4.22
C VAL A 407 12.50 24.96 -5.36
N ASN A 408 12.01 26.07 -5.91
CA ASN A 408 11.08 26.11 -7.05
C ASN A 408 9.98 25.05 -6.90
N ASP A 409 9.15 25.21 -5.87
CA ASP A 409 7.97 24.37 -5.64
C ASP A 409 8.27 22.91 -5.32
N THR A 410 9.52 22.56 -5.01
CA THR A 410 9.92 21.19 -4.71
C THR A 410 10.50 21.08 -3.31
N ALA A 411 9.78 20.37 -2.43
CA ALA A 411 10.28 20.02 -1.10
C ALA A 411 11.23 18.82 -1.22
N LYS A 412 12.43 18.96 -0.66
CA LYS A 412 13.46 17.91 -0.64
C LYS A 412 13.78 17.57 0.80
N VAL A 413 13.62 16.29 1.16
CA VAL A 413 13.81 15.79 2.53
C VAL A 413 14.80 14.62 2.53
N PHE A 414 15.84 14.72 3.34
CA PHE A 414 16.88 13.70 3.46
C PHE A 414 16.90 13.09 4.87
N TRP A 415 17.04 11.76 4.94
CA TRP A 415 17.15 11.00 6.19
C TRP A 415 18.45 10.17 6.20
N ALA A 416 19.23 10.22 7.29
CA ALA A 416 20.43 9.40 7.47
C ALA A 416 20.67 9.02 8.94
N GLN A 417 21.50 7.99 9.20
CA GLN A 417 22.04 7.68 10.54
C GLN A 417 23.32 8.49 10.80
N PRO A 418 23.61 8.94 12.04
CA PRO A 418 24.82 9.73 12.31
C PRO A 418 26.11 8.90 12.13
N GLY A 419 27.00 9.27 11.20
CA GLY A 419 28.23 8.51 10.90
C GLY A 419 29.21 9.23 9.95
N VAL A 420 30.51 8.91 10.03
CA VAL A 420 31.48 9.20 8.95
C VAL A 420 31.28 8.13 7.88
N TYR A 421 30.86 8.51 6.67
CA TYR A 421 30.72 7.59 5.55
C TYR A 421 31.84 7.81 4.54
N ILE A 422 32.70 6.82 4.40
CA ILE A 422 33.40 6.56 3.15
C ILE A 422 32.43 5.73 2.31
N ASN A 423 32.12 6.22 1.11
CA ASN A 423 31.30 5.60 0.06
C ASN A 423 30.56 4.30 0.43
N ILE A 424 29.31 4.40 0.88
CA ILE A 424 28.33 3.32 0.80
C ILE A 424 27.01 3.95 0.34
N THR A 425 26.73 3.87 -0.96
CA THR A 425 25.52 4.39 -1.63
C THR A 425 24.20 3.75 -1.18
N ASP A 426 24.25 2.74 -0.32
CA ASP A 426 23.11 1.83 -0.09
C ASP A 426 22.16 2.28 1.04
N ASN A 427 22.44 3.39 1.74
CA ASN A 427 21.72 3.77 2.96
C ASN A 427 21.10 5.17 3.01
N ILE A 428 21.14 5.94 1.91
CA ILE A 428 20.48 7.25 1.84
C ILE A 428 19.03 7.05 1.35
N SER A 429 18.06 7.56 2.11
CA SER A 429 16.64 7.55 1.75
C SER A 429 16.13 8.99 1.67
N GLY A 430 15.51 9.35 0.54
CA GLY A 430 14.98 10.70 0.32
C GLY A 430 13.70 10.67 -0.51
N THR A 431 12.84 11.68 -0.35
CA THR A 431 11.57 11.82 -1.09
C THR A 431 11.49 13.18 -1.78
N TYR A 432 10.96 13.20 -3.01
CA TYR A 432 10.75 14.39 -3.83
C TYR A 432 9.25 14.64 -4.03
N CYS A 433 8.77 15.83 -3.69
CA CYS A 433 7.38 16.22 -3.93
C CYS A 433 7.28 17.64 -4.49
N LYS A 434 6.51 17.84 -5.57
CA LYS A 434 6.21 19.13 -6.18
C LYS A 434 4.89 19.69 -5.59
N TRP A 435 4.87 20.95 -5.18
CA TRP A 435 3.76 21.62 -4.49
C TRP A 435 3.33 22.86 -5.25
N THR A 436 2.05 22.97 -5.60
CA THR A 436 1.47 24.22 -6.11
C THR A 436 0.56 24.82 -5.05
N GLU A 437 0.64 26.16 -4.96
CA GLU A 437 -0.15 27.10 -4.16
C GLU A 437 0.46 27.54 -2.81
N GLU A 438 0.63 28.86 -2.75
CA GLU A 438 1.29 29.66 -1.74
C GLU A 438 0.49 29.68 -0.43
N GLN A 439 1.02 29.03 0.60
CA GLN A 439 1.07 29.54 1.98
C GLN A 439 1.68 28.48 2.89
N GLY A 440 2.92 28.71 3.31
CA GLY A 440 3.57 27.90 4.32
C GLY A 440 4.73 28.66 4.94
N SER A 441 4.51 29.27 6.11
CA SER A 441 5.60 29.67 7.00
C SER A 441 6.03 28.46 7.82
N LEU A 442 7.32 28.11 7.77
CA LEU A 442 7.88 27.02 8.56
C LEU A 442 8.47 27.57 9.87
N LEU A 443 7.82 27.26 10.98
CA LEU A 443 8.44 27.31 12.30
C LEU A 443 9.29 26.05 12.48
N VAL A 444 10.60 26.22 12.46
CA VAL A 444 11.55 25.21 12.96
C VAL A 444 11.25 25.02 14.44
N ASN A 445 10.99 23.78 14.82
CA ASN A 445 10.68 23.41 16.19
C ASN A 445 11.86 23.82 17.09
N ASP A 446 11.60 24.58 18.16
CA ASP A 446 12.59 24.83 19.21
C ASP A 446 13.14 23.48 19.68
N GLN A 447 14.41 23.23 19.33
CA GLN A 447 15.14 22.08 19.82
C GLN A 447 15.25 22.21 21.34
N ALA A 448 15.12 21.09 22.04
CA ALA A 448 15.36 21.00 23.49
C ALA A 448 16.63 21.79 23.84
N LYS A 449 16.58 22.63 24.87
CA LYS A 449 17.60 23.62 25.30
C LYS A 449 19.05 23.28 24.92
N GLN A 450 19.41 23.47 23.64
CA GLN A 450 20.77 23.35 23.17
C GLN A 450 21.48 24.66 23.49
N ARG A 451 22.67 24.59 24.08
CA ARG A 451 23.45 25.79 24.34
C ARG A 451 24.10 26.24 23.04
N GLN A 452 23.66 27.37 22.51
CA GLN A 452 24.29 28.02 21.37
C GLN A 452 25.67 28.57 21.78
N LEU A 453 26.68 28.29 20.96
CA LEU A 453 28.02 28.88 21.06
C LEU A 453 28.02 30.15 20.21
N THR A 454 28.42 31.26 20.81
CA THR A 454 28.22 32.61 20.26
C THR A 454 29.51 33.25 19.78
N SER A 455 30.66 32.60 20.02
CA SER A 455 31.97 33.13 19.67
C SER A 455 32.97 32.04 19.34
N PHE A 456 34.01 32.41 18.58
CA PHE A 456 35.14 31.57 18.22
C PHE A 456 35.80 30.91 19.45
N PRO A 457 36.10 31.62 20.56
CA PRO A 457 36.70 30.99 21.74
C PRO A 457 35.81 29.91 22.37
N GLU A 458 34.50 30.10 22.38
CA GLU A 458 33.56 29.08 22.89
C GLU A 458 33.56 27.83 22.01
N ILE A 459 33.51 28.01 20.68
CA ILE A 459 33.57 26.91 19.71
C ILE A 459 34.89 26.15 19.85
N GLN A 460 36.01 26.86 19.94
CA GLN A 460 37.32 26.25 20.14
C GLN A 460 37.39 25.45 21.44
N THR A 461 36.87 26.01 22.52
CA THR A 461 36.90 25.36 23.85
C THR A 461 36.08 24.07 23.83
N MET A 462 34.86 24.09 23.29
CA MET A 462 34.00 22.89 23.24
C MET A 462 34.57 21.81 22.31
N LEU A 463 35.10 22.20 21.14
CA LEU A 463 35.73 21.25 20.22
C LEU A 463 36.98 20.60 20.84
N THR A 464 37.80 21.37 21.56
CA THR A 464 39.02 20.85 22.19
C THR A 464 38.77 20.08 23.49
N SER A 465 37.63 20.28 24.15
CA SER A 465 37.20 19.44 25.28
C SER A 465 36.63 18.08 24.86
N GLY A 466 36.44 17.85 23.56
CA GLY A 466 35.90 16.61 23.01
C GLY A 466 34.37 16.55 22.98
N GLU A 467 33.69 17.69 23.18
CA GLU A 467 32.23 17.77 23.09
C GLU A 467 31.77 17.76 21.62
N GLU A 468 30.59 17.17 21.37
CA GLU A 468 29.99 17.19 20.04
C GLU A 468 29.39 18.56 19.75
N VAL A 469 30.01 19.30 18.82
CA VAL A 469 29.53 20.60 18.37
C VAL A 469 28.77 20.44 17.05
N GLY A 470 27.50 20.79 17.06
CA GLY A 470 26.68 20.93 15.86
C GLY A 470 26.82 22.32 15.21
N LEU A 471 26.58 22.39 13.91
CA LEU A 471 26.62 23.59 13.09
C LEU A 471 25.35 23.69 12.25
N VAL A 472 24.69 24.84 12.25
CA VAL A 472 23.59 25.20 11.33
C VAL A 472 23.88 26.56 10.70
N VAL A 473 23.82 26.65 9.38
CA VAL A 473 24.05 27.91 8.64
C VAL A 473 22.74 28.40 8.05
N ASN A 474 22.39 29.65 8.34
CA ASN A 474 21.37 30.38 7.60
C ASN A 474 22.01 31.47 6.74
N ILE A 475 21.82 31.37 5.43
CA ILE A 475 22.56 32.14 4.44
C ILE A 475 22.11 33.60 4.28
N THR A 476 21.02 34.03 4.94
CA THR A 476 20.45 35.38 4.74
C THR A 476 21.36 36.53 5.16
N GLU A 477 22.40 36.27 5.96
CA GLU A 477 23.42 37.27 6.35
C GLU A 477 24.84 36.85 5.92
N CYS A 478 24.96 35.86 5.02
CA CYS A 478 26.24 35.43 4.50
C CYS A 478 26.59 36.20 3.23
N GLN A 479 27.86 36.54 3.08
CA GLN A 479 28.39 37.18 1.88
C GLN A 479 28.94 36.11 0.95
N CYS A 480 28.34 35.94 -0.23
CA CYS A 480 28.88 35.08 -1.29
C CYS A 480 29.73 35.88 -2.27
N ALA A 481 30.95 35.41 -2.53
CA ALA A 481 31.88 36.09 -3.43
C ALA A 481 31.43 36.06 -4.90
N ALA A 482 30.70 35.02 -5.32
CA ALA A 482 30.38 34.76 -6.73
C ALA A 482 29.08 35.43 -7.24
N CYS A 483 28.12 35.77 -6.38
CA CYS A 483 26.74 36.07 -6.80
C CYS A 483 26.18 37.45 -6.40
N LYS A 484 27.02 38.48 -6.22
CA LYS A 484 26.59 39.89 -5.97
C LYS A 484 25.44 40.01 -4.93
N GLY A 485 25.47 39.21 -3.87
CA GLY A 485 24.49 39.26 -2.77
C GLY A 485 23.27 38.33 -2.89
N ASN A 486 23.11 37.57 -3.98
CA ASN A 486 22.05 36.57 -4.11
C ASN A 486 22.61 35.14 -3.95
N CYS A 487 22.86 34.73 -2.70
CA CYS A 487 23.10 33.32 -2.39
C CYS A 487 21.76 32.56 -2.47
N TYR A 488 21.69 31.42 -3.17
CA TYR A 488 20.47 30.60 -3.26
C TYR A 488 20.08 30.03 -1.88
N HIS A 489 18.86 30.28 -1.42
CA HIS A 489 18.28 29.85 -0.13
C HIS A 489 18.58 28.39 0.23
N GLY A 490 19.24 28.16 1.37
CA GLY A 490 19.58 26.84 1.88
C GLY A 490 20.00 26.87 3.35
N ILE A 491 19.78 25.75 4.05
CA ILE A 491 20.24 25.52 5.42
C ILE A 491 21.23 24.37 5.37
N LEU A 492 22.44 24.56 5.89
CA LEU A 492 23.46 23.50 6.00
C LEU A 492 23.61 23.12 7.48
N GLY A 493 23.45 21.84 7.81
CA GLY A 493 23.46 21.34 9.19
C GLY A 493 24.31 20.07 9.35
N ASP A 494 25.30 20.05 10.25
CA ASP A 494 26.13 18.87 10.54
C ASP A 494 26.72 18.87 11.96
N THR A 495 27.27 17.72 12.42
CA THR A 495 28.07 17.61 13.65
C THR A 495 29.56 17.55 13.31
N ILE A 496 30.39 18.36 13.98
CA ILE A 496 31.82 18.45 13.71
C ILE A 496 32.54 17.25 14.33
N ARG A 497 32.97 16.30 13.50
CA ARG A 497 33.64 15.06 13.95
C ARG A 497 35.17 15.09 13.88
N GLY A 498 35.74 16.07 13.17
CA GLY A 498 37.19 16.22 13.02
C GLY A 498 37.55 17.63 12.60
N PHE A 499 38.53 18.22 13.27
CA PHE A 499 38.98 19.59 13.01
C PHE A 499 40.49 19.71 13.22
N LYS A 500 41.07 20.76 12.65
CA LYS A 500 42.47 21.15 12.82
C LYS A 500 42.53 22.63 13.18
N ILE A 501 43.33 22.97 14.19
CA ILE A 501 43.68 24.35 14.49
C ILE A 501 44.87 24.73 13.61
N ALA A 502 44.71 25.75 12.77
CA ALA A 502 45.77 26.27 11.91
C ALA A 502 46.75 27.14 12.70
N LYS A 503 47.90 27.47 12.07
CA LYS A 503 48.95 28.30 12.72
C LYS A 503 48.47 29.71 13.07
N ASP A 504 47.47 30.23 12.36
CA ASP A 504 46.82 31.51 12.64
C ASP A 504 45.69 31.40 13.68
N SER A 505 45.61 30.25 14.36
CA SER A 505 44.58 29.88 15.35
C SER A 505 43.18 29.65 14.78
N SER A 506 42.94 29.79 13.47
CA SER A 506 41.63 29.46 12.89
C SER A 506 41.33 27.95 12.96
N ILE A 507 40.05 27.58 13.03
CA ILE A 507 39.61 26.18 13.07
C ILE A 507 39.19 25.77 11.67
N HIS A 508 39.81 24.72 11.15
CA HIS A 508 39.49 24.12 9.87
C HIS A 508 38.83 22.76 10.06
N PHE A 509 37.70 22.55 9.44
CA PHE A 509 37.07 21.24 9.33
C PHE A 509 36.44 21.08 7.96
N SER A 510 36.23 19.83 7.57
CA SER A 510 35.54 19.50 6.32
C SER A 510 34.29 18.72 6.64
N THR A 511 33.17 19.16 6.08
CA THR A 511 31.94 18.38 6.03
C THR A 511 31.83 17.85 4.60
N SER A 512 32.19 16.59 4.38
CA SER A 512 31.95 15.94 3.09
C SER A 512 30.46 15.61 2.98
N MET A 513 29.67 16.57 2.49
CA MET A 513 28.27 16.32 2.15
C MET A 513 28.18 15.91 0.69
N ILE A 514 27.97 14.62 0.42
CA ILE A 514 27.59 14.18 -0.92
C ILE A 514 26.11 14.57 -1.14
N THR A 515 25.89 15.76 -1.68
CA THR A 515 24.55 16.20 -2.07
C THR A 515 24.28 15.79 -3.52
N ILE A 516 23.50 14.72 -3.70
CA ILE A 516 23.12 14.25 -5.04
C ILE A 516 21.97 15.12 -5.57
N PHE A 517 22.23 15.89 -6.62
CA PHE A 517 21.20 16.65 -7.33
C PHE A 517 20.72 15.85 -8.54
N PRO A 518 19.43 15.48 -8.65
CA PRO A 518 18.89 15.03 -9.92
C PRO A 518 18.42 16.28 -10.66
N VAL A 519 19.31 16.84 -11.48
CA VAL A 519 18.90 17.75 -12.55
C VAL A 519 19.32 17.07 -13.84
N ALA A 520 18.35 16.61 -14.63
CA ALA A 520 18.56 15.97 -15.93
C ALA A 520 19.51 14.74 -15.96
N MET A 521 19.48 13.87 -14.93
CA MET A 521 20.31 12.66 -14.81
C MET A 521 21.83 12.86 -14.64
N ASN A 522 22.32 14.07 -14.29
CA ASN A 522 23.72 14.26 -13.95
C ASN A 522 23.95 14.26 -12.43
N PHE A 523 24.98 13.55 -11.97
CA PHE A 523 25.39 13.51 -10.57
C PHE A 523 26.38 14.66 -10.32
N ILE A 524 26.25 15.36 -9.20
CA ILE A 524 27.23 16.38 -8.78
C ILE A 524 27.63 16.03 -7.36
N GLN A 525 28.94 15.98 -7.10
CA GLN A 525 29.46 15.75 -5.76
C GLN A 525 29.95 17.07 -5.17
N LEU A 526 29.51 17.39 -3.96
CA LEU A 526 29.96 18.57 -3.24
C LEU A 526 30.96 18.19 -2.14
N THR A 527 31.98 19.00 -1.95
CA THR A 527 32.84 18.94 -0.76
C THR A 527 32.93 20.32 -0.14
N THR A 528 32.48 20.45 1.11
CA THR A 528 32.51 21.73 1.83
C THR A 528 33.60 21.71 2.89
N SER A 529 34.57 22.61 2.74
CA SER A 529 35.52 22.93 3.80
C SER A 529 35.10 24.21 4.51
N VAL A 530 35.10 24.17 5.84
CA VAL A 530 34.72 25.28 6.71
C VAL A 530 35.94 25.76 7.47
N ARG A 531 36.11 27.08 7.52
CA ARG A 531 37.12 27.77 8.31
C ARG A 531 36.40 28.72 9.26
N VAL A 532 36.61 28.55 10.56
CA VAL A 532 36.09 29.44 11.59
C VAL A 532 37.24 30.31 12.07
N ASP A 533 37.11 31.61 11.82
CA ASP A 533 38.12 32.62 12.06
C ASP A 533 37.97 33.27 13.43
N THR A 534 39.09 33.79 13.95
CA THR A 534 39.18 34.43 15.26
C THR A 534 38.35 35.72 15.37
N ASN A 535 37.96 36.31 14.24
CA ASN A 535 37.10 37.49 14.15
C ASN A 535 35.59 37.16 14.19
N ASN A 536 35.21 35.95 14.63
CA ASN A 536 33.82 35.47 14.66
C ASN A 536 33.14 35.36 13.28
N THR A 537 33.89 34.99 12.25
CA THR A 537 33.31 34.60 10.96
C THR A 537 33.58 33.14 10.63
N ALA A 538 32.65 32.48 9.97
CA ALA A 538 32.79 31.15 9.40
C ALA A 538 32.75 31.25 7.87
N THR A 539 33.84 30.89 7.22
CA THR A 539 33.95 30.81 5.76
C THR A 539 33.76 29.38 5.28
N PHE A 540 32.84 29.20 4.35
CA PHE A 540 32.47 27.96 3.70
C PHE A 540 33.02 27.99 2.28
N ILE A 541 33.81 26.99 1.94
CA ILE A 541 34.35 26.78 0.60
C ILE A 541 33.79 25.46 0.09
N THR A 542 32.83 25.54 -0.81
CA THR A 542 32.17 24.39 -1.42
C THR A 542 32.76 24.15 -2.80
N ARG A 543 33.34 22.97 -3.01
CA ARG A 543 33.84 22.52 -4.31
C ARG A 543 32.82 21.61 -4.96
N HIS A 544 32.49 21.91 -6.20
CA HIS A 544 31.70 21.05 -7.08
C HIS A 544 32.67 20.17 -7.85
N LEU A 545 32.47 18.86 -7.78
CA LEU A 545 33.27 17.88 -8.50
C LEU A 545 32.41 17.27 -9.62
N ASP A 546 32.98 17.20 -10.81
CA ASP A 546 32.39 16.45 -11.92
C ASP A 546 32.29 14.97 -11.52
N SER A 547 31.12 14.36 -11.72
CA SER A 547 30.86 12.99 -11.26
C SER A 547 31.54 11.91 -12.07
N SER A 548 32.02 12.22 -13.27
CA SER A 548 32.69 11.28 -14.16
C SER A 548 34.21 11.35 -14.04
N THR A 549 34.78 12.54 -13.84
CA THR A 549 36.24 12.75 -13.78
C THR A 549 36.76 12.97 -12.37
N PHE A 550 35.91 13.33 -11.41
CA PHE A 550 36.27 13.81 -10.07
C PHE A 550 37.17 15.08 -10.08
N GLU A 551 37.28 15.74 -11.23
CA GLU A 551 37.96 17.03 -11.32
C GLU A 551 37.04 18.14 -10.83
N GLN A 552 37.66 19.20 -10.30
CA GLN A 552 36.92 20.32 -9.73
C GLN A 552 36.30 21.16 -10.84
N ASP A 553 34.97 21.21 -10.87
CA ASP A 553 34.19 21.97 -11.86
C ASP A 553 34.15 23.46 -11.48
N TYR A 554 33.66 23.78 -10.27
CA TYR A 554 33.69 25.16 -9.76
C TYR A 554 33.70 25.27 -8.22
N ILE A 555 34.03 26.45 -7.68
CA ILE A 555 34.10 26.73 -6.24
C ILE A 555 33.14 27.85 -5.85
N ASP A 556 32.32 27.60 -4.83
CA ASP A 556 31.57 28.63 -4.11
C ASP A 556 32.25 28.97 -2.79
N ILE A 557 32.41 30.27 -2.52
CA ILE A 557 32.94 30.78 -1.25
C ILE A 557 31.88 31.68 -0.60
N MET A 558 31.54 31.35 0.63
CA MET A 558 30.53 32.04 1.42
C MET A 558 31.08 32.35 2.81
N SER A 559 30.99 33.60 3.26
CA SER A 559 31.43 34.01 4.59
C SER A 559 30.24 34.45 5.43
N CYS A 560 30.07 33.84 6.60
CA CYS A 560 28.93 34.05 7.50
C CYS A 560 29.42 34.53 8.88
N PRO A 561 28.80 35.54 9.50
CA PRO A 561 29.09 35.86 10.90
C PRO A 561 28.58 34.74 11.84
N ILE A 562 29.29 34.48 12.94
CA ILE A 562 28.83 33.59 14.02
C ILE A 562 27.74 34.33 14.80
N HIS A 563 26.55 33.74 14.88
CA HIS A 563 25.40 34.41 15.44
C HIS A 563 25.40 34.38 16.97
N SER A 564 25.08 35.51 17.61
CA SER A 564 25.11 35.69 19.06
C SER A 564 23.72 35.79 19.73
N GLY A 565 22.62 35.67 18.98
CA GLY A 565 21.25 35.89 19.47
C GLY A 565 20.29 34.69 19.39
N SER A 566 19.21 34.76 20.16
CA SER A 566 18.12 33.76 20.23
C SER A 566 17.05 33.91 19.15
N SER A 567 17.14 34.91 18.27
CA SER A 567 16.19 35.07 17.18
C SER A 567 16.43 34.05 16.06
N ILE A 568 15.33 33.59 15.47
CA ILE A 568 15.32 32.54 14.44
C ILE A 568 15.98 33.09 13.17
N GLY A 569 17.12 32.48 12.79
CA GLY A 569 17.49 32.32 11.39
C GLY A 569 18.46 33.31 10.76
N ARG A 570 19.58 33.71 11.40
CA ARG A 570 20.61 34.49 10.69
C ARG A 570 22.04 34.04 11.04
N GLY A 571 22.94 33.96 10.04
CA GLY A 571 24.36 33.63 10.21
C GLY A 571 24.68 32.15 10.45
N ALA A 572 25.92 31.86 10.83
CA ALA A 572 26.35 30.52 11.25
C ALA A 572 26.09 30.34 12.76
N LYS A 573 25.39 29.26 13.13
CA LYS A 573 25.09 28.89 14.52
C LYS A 573 25.81 27.61 14.88
N PHE A 574 26.45 27.60 16.04
CA PHE A 574 27.09 26.42 16.61
C PHE A 574 26.38 26.06 17.91
N TYR A 575 26.23 24.78 18.21
CA TYR A 575 25.49 24.32 19.39
C TYR A 575 26.11 23.07 20.00
N VAL A 576 25.95 22.93 21.31
CA VAL A 576 26.23 21.70 22.06
C VAL A 576 24.95 21.23 22.72
N ASN A 577 24.80 19.91 22.86
CA ASN A 577 23.66 19.29 23.55
C ASN A 577 23.70 19.49 25.06
#